data_AF-A0A453S1J1-F1
#
_entry.id   AF-A0A453S1J1-F1
#
_cell.length_a   1.000
_cell.length_b   1.000
_cell.length_c   1.000
_cell.angle_alpha   90.00
_cell.angle_beta   90.00
_cell.angle_gamma   90.00
#
_symmetry.space_group_name_H-M   'P 1'
#
loop_
_entity.id
_entity.type
_entity.pdbx_description
1 polymer ?
#
loop_
_entity_poly.entity_id
_entity_poly.type
_entity_poly.pdbx_seq_one_letter_code
_entity_poly.pdbx_strand_id
1 'polypeptide(L)'
;MRLAAARAAQMRNQGVSPSDSAADQGNMRPRLLFVMGIMTTFDNRRRRDSIRKTWMPQGERLRMLEKDKGIVTRFVIGRSANPGPDSEVERAMDAEEKEYNDILRLNHVEGQDGLPLKIQMFLSSALSTWDADFYVKVDDDVHVNIGITRSILARHRSKPRVYIGCMKSGPVIANK
;
A
#
# COMPACT_ATOMS: atom_id res chain seq x y z
N MET A 1 -14.63 -8.36 -0.78
CA MET A 1 -15.58 -9.26 -0.07
C MET A 1 -15.71 -10.66 -0.67
N ARG A 2 -15.49 -10.89 -1.97
CA ARG A 2 -15.63 -12.24 -2.56
C ARG A 2 -14.58 -13.27 -2.11
N LEU A 3 -13.35 -12.85 -1.79
CA LEU A 3 -12.29 -13.77 -1.33
C LEU A 3 -12.53 -14.32 0.08
N ALA A 4 -12.98 -13.48 1.02
CA ALA A 4 -13.34 -13.92 2.36
C ALA A 4 -14.59 -14.83 2.34
N ALA A 5 -15.57 -14.50 1.50
CA ALA A 5 -16.77 -15.33 1.31
C ALA A 5 -16.44 -16.68 0.64
N ALA A 6 -15.52 -16.70 -0.32
CA ALA A 6 -15.07 -17.94 -0.97
C ALA A 6 -14.36 -18.89 0.01
N ARG A 7 -13.52 -18.35 0.91
CA ARG A 7 -12.88 -19.12 2.00
C ARG A 7 -13.91 -19.70 2.97
N ALA A 8 -14.91 -18.90 3.38
CA ALA A 8 -15.98 -19.36 4.28
C ALA A 8 -16.87 -20.44 3.63
N ALA A 9 -17.12 -20.36 2.32
CA ALA A 9 -17.89 -21.37 1.59
C ALA A 9 -17.13 -22.71 1.46
N GLN A 10 -15.81 -22.68 1.29
CA GLN A 10 -14.96 -23.88 1.25
C GLN A 10 -14.96 -24.63 2.59
N MET A 11 -14.88 -23.92 3.72
CA MET A 11 -14.87 -24.53 5.05
C MET A 11 -16.20 -25.22 5.40
N ARG A 12 -17.33 -24.68 4.91
CA ARG A 12 -18.66 -25.24 5.15
C ARG A 12 -18.90 -26.55 4.38
N ASN A 13 -18.23 -26.76 3.25
CA ASN A 13 -18.29 -28.00 2.47
C ASN A 13 -17.45 -29.15 3.06
N GLN A 14 -16.56 -28.86 4.02
CA GLN A 14 -15.69 -29.87 4.66
C GLN A 14 -16.22 -30.36 6.02
N GLY A 15 -17.43 -29.97 6.42
CA GLY A 15 -18.10 -30.55 7.59
C GLY A 15 -17.47 -30.22 8.95
N VAL A 16 -16.61 -29.21 9.04
CA VAL A 16 -15.97 -28.83 10.31
C VAL A 16 -16.93 -27.94 11.11
N SER A 17 -17.41 -28.45 12.24
CA SER A 17 -18.20 -27.69 13.22
C SER A 17 -17.28 -26.76 14.04
N PRO A 18 -17.76 -25.60 14.50
CA PRO A 18 -16.92 -24.63 15.19
C PRO A 18 -16.81 -25.01 16.67
N SER A 19 -15.91 -25.93 16.99
CA SER A 19 -15.48 -26.15 18.37
C SER A 19 -13.96 -26.16 18.42
N ASP A 20 -13.42 -25.16 19.12
CA ASP A 20 -12.07 -25.06 19.67
C ASP A 20 -11.01 -25.89 18.97
N SER A 21 -10.52 -25.38 17.84
CA SER A 21 -9.36 -25.95 17.16
C SER A 21 -8.26 -24.90 17.08
N ALA A 22 -7.49 -24.84 18.16
CA ALA A 22 -6.14 -24.32 18.16
C ALA A 22 -5.27 -25.22 17.26
N ALA A 23 -5.32 -25.01 15.93
CA ALA A 23 -4.32 -25.47 14.97
C ALA A 23 -4.68 -24.99 13.55
N ASP A 24 -4.39 -23.74 13.23
CA ASP A 24 -4.03 -23.35 11.85
C ASP A 24 -2.90 -22.30 11.92
N GLN A 25 -1.72 -22.76 12.36
CA GLN A 25 -0.48 -22.00 12.25
C GLN A 25 0.23 -22.28 10.92
N GLY A 26 -0.53 -22.31 9.81
CA GLY A 26 0.00 -22.42 8.46
C GLY A 26 0.10 -21.05 7.79
N ASN A 27 1.21 -20.32 7.99
CA ASN A 27 1.57 -19.12 7.21
C ASN A 27 0.50 -18.00 7.12
N MET A 28 -0.28 -17.74 8.17
CA MET A 28 -1.06 -16.50 8.22
C MET A 28 -0.08 -15.32 8.35
N ARG A 29 0.04 -14.53 7.27
CA ARG A 29 0.80 -13.27 7.28
C ARG A 29 0.34 -12.43 8.49
N PRO A 30 1.26 -11.82 9.26
CA PRO A 30 0.87 -10.96 10.37
C PRO A 30 -0.08 -9.87 9.89
N ARG A 31 -1.25 -9.76 10.53
CA ARG A 31 -2.24 -8.74 10.17
C ARG A 31 -1.74 -7.36 10.57
N LEU A 32 -1.45 -6.54 9.58
CA LEU A 32 -0.95 -5.17 9.73
C LEU A 32 -2.09 -4.21 10.08
N LEU A 33 -1.74 -3.07 10.68
CA LEU A 33 -2.69 -1.99 10.88
C LEU A 33 -2.99 -1.29 9.56
N PHE A 34 -1.96 -0.84 8.83
CA PHE A 34 -2.18 -0.26 7.51
C PHE A 34 -0.98 -0.38 6.57
N VAL A 35 -1.30 -0.36 5.27
CA VAL A 35 -0.34 -0.19 4.18
C VAL A 35 -0.53 1.19 3.56
N MET A 36 0.53 1.98 3.47
CA MET A 36 0.54 3.31 2.89
C MET A 36 1.32 3.31 1.58
N GLY A 37 0.64 3.65 0.49
CA GLY A 37 1.25 3.90 -0.81
C GLY A 37 1.38 5.39 -1.08
N ILE A 38 2.61 5.86 -1.27
CA ILE A 38 2.92 7.24 -1.65
C ILE A 38 3.03 7.29 -3.18
N MET A 39 2.06 7.89 -3.85
CA MET A 39 2.01 8.00 -5.31
C MET A 39 3.09 8.97 -5.80
N THR A 40 4.01 8.50 -6.63
CA THR A 40 5.13 9.29 -7.15
C THR A 40 5.58 8.77 -8.51
N THR A 41 6.35 9.53 -9.28
CA THR A 41 6.84 9.15 -10.62
C THR A 41 8.36 9.09 -10.66
N PHE A 42 8.95 8.62 -11.77
CA PHE A 42 10.41 8.57 -11.93
C PHE A 42 11.09 9.92 -11.65
N ASP A 43 10.55 11.01 -12.22
CA ASP A 43 11.10 12.36 -12.13
C ASP A 43 11.07 12.95 -10.72
N ASN A 44 10.24 12.42 -9.84
CA ASN A 44 10.03 12.94 -8.48
C ASN A 44 11.05 12.39 -7.46
N ARG A 45 12.24 11.97 -7.89
CA ARG A 45 13.32 11.51 -7.00
C ARG A 45 13.62 12.49 -5.86
N ARG A 46 13.69 13.80 -6.16
CA ARG A 46 13.90 14.83 -5.14
C ARG A 46 12.78 14.90 -4.10
N ARG A 47 11.52 14.66 -4.49
CA ARG A 47 10.39 14.59 -3.56
C ARG A 47 10.50 13.37 -2.64
N ARG A 48 10.82 12.20 -3.20
CA ARG A 48 11.07 10.99 -2.41
C ARG A 48 12.18 11.21 -1.37
N ASP A 49 13.30 11.80 -1.78
CA ASP A 49 14.40 12.11 -0.88
C ASP A 49 14.01 13.10 0.22
N SER A 50 13.18 14.10 -0.11
CA SER A 50 12.63 15.03 0.89
C SER A 50 11.74 14.31 1.90
N ILE A 51 10.84 13.43 1.44
CA ILE A 51 9.96 12.62 2.29
C ILE A 51 10.78 11.74 3.23
N ARG A 52 11.78 11.04 2.71
CA ARG A 52 12.74 10.23 3.48
C ARG A 52 13.49 11.05 4.54
N LYS A 53 13.90 12.28 4.20
CA LYS A 53 14.63 13.18 5.12
C LYS A 53 13.72 13.85 6.17
N THR A 54 12.41 13.74 6.03
CA THR A 54 11.45 14.45 6.89
C THR A 54 10.60 13.50 7.71
N TRP A 55 9.57 12.89 7.10
CA TRP A 55 8.53 12.19 7.85
C TRP A 55 8.48 10.68 7.64
N MET A 56 9.11 10.16 6.58
CA MET A 56 9.18 8.72 6.34
C MET A 56 10.49 8.16 6.93
N PRO A 57 10.42 7.22 7.89
CA PRO A 57 11.60 6.54 8.38
C PRO A 57 12.31 5.75 7.27
N GLN A 58 13.62 5.58 7.41
CA GLN A 58 14.46 4.84 6.46
C GLN A 58 15.13 3.64 7.14
N GLY A 59 15.62 2.70 6.33
CA GLY A 59 16.47 1.59 6.78
C GLY A 59 15.88 0.82 7.96
N GLU A 60 16.64 0.66 9.04
CA GLU A 60 16.20 -0.08 10.21
C GLU A 60 14.95 0.52 10.88
N ARG A 61 14.82 1.86 10.91
CA ARG A 61 13.64 2.50 11.49
C ARG A 61 12.37 2.20 10.70
N LEU A 62 12.47 2.08 9.37
CA LEU A 62 11.36 1.65 8.52
C LEU A 62 10.97 0.19 8.82
N ARG A 63 11.97 -0.69 8.96
CA ARG A 63 11.74 -2.10 9.33
C ARG A 63 11.10 -2.25 10.71
N MET A 64 11.52 -1.46 11.69
CA MET A 64 10.91 -1.42 13.02
C MET A 64 9.47 -0.91 12.96
N LEU A 65 9.18 0.10 12.14
CA LEU A 65 7.82 0.59 11.95
C LEU A 65 6.90 -0.53 11.40
N GLU A 66 7.39 -1.32 10.46
CA GLU A 66 6.68 -2.48 9.91
C GLU A 66 6.45 -3.56 10.97
N LYS A 67 7.52 -4.00 11.65
CA LYS A 67 7.48 -5.09 12.62
C LYS A 67 6.69 -4.75 13.87
N ASP A 68 6.96 -3.58 14.46
CA ASP A 68 6.49 -3.25 15.81
C ASP A 68 5.14 -2.53 15.81
N LYS A 69 4.84 -1.81 14.71
CA LYS A 69 3.60 -1.01 14.61
C LYS A 69 2.64 -1.56 13.56
N GLY A 70 3.04 -2.55 12.77
CA GLY A 70 2.23 -3.11 11.70
C GLY A 70 1.93 -2.08 10.62
N ILE A 71 2.92 -1.25 10.28
CA ILE A 71 2.76 -0.16 9.31
C ILE A 71 3.77 -0.33 8.19
N VAL A 72 3.26 -0.60 6.99
CA VAL A 72 4.07 -0.65 5.76
C VAL A 72 3.91 0.67 5.02
N THR A 73 5.02 1.27 4.60
CA THR A 73 5.02 2.49 3.76
C THR A 73 5.90 2.28 2.55
N ARG A 74 5.37 2.50 1.35
CA ARG A 74 6.11 2.34 0.09
C ARG A 74 5.87 3.50 -0.85
N PHE A 75 6.91 3.92 -1.58
CA PHE A 75 6.75 4.74 -2.78
C PHE A 75 6.19 3.89 -3.91
N VAL A 76 5.12 4.33 -4.55
CA VAL A 76 4.43 3.56 -5.57
C VAL A 76 4.74 4.13 -6.94
N ILE A 77 5.46 3.34 -7.74
CA ILE A 77 5.95 3.70 -9.06
C ILE A 77 5.62 2.54 -10.01
N GLY A 78 5.21 2.82 -11.24
CA GLY A 78 5.04 1.87 -12.32
C GLY A 78 6.38 1.41 -12.91
N ARG A 79 6.32 0.72 -14.03
CA ARG A 79 7.48 0.37 -14.85
C ARG A 79 7.68 1.38 -15.97
N SER A 80 8.90 1.48 -16.49
CA SER A 80 9.14 2.25 -17.71
C SER A 80 8.41 1.63 -18.90
N ALA A 81 8.10 2.45 -19.91
CA ALA A 81 7.47 1.99 -21.14
C ALA A 81 8.38 1.05 -21.93
N ASN A 82 9.68 1.37 -21.96
CA ASN A 82 10.71 0.63 -22.69
C ASN A 82 11.80 0.15 -21.73
N PRO A 83 11.53 -0.92 -20.94
CA PRO A 83 12.52 -1.49 -20.05
C PRO A 83 13.63 -2.15 -20.88
N GLY A 84 14.89 -1.89 -20.52
CA GLY A 84 16.04 -2.45 -21.21
C GLY A 84 17.33 -2.22 -20.41
N PRO A 85 18.39 -3.00 -20.67
CA PRO A 85 19.65 -2.95 -19.91
C PRO A 85 20.34 -1.57 -19.99
N ASP A 86 20.09 -0.81 -21.05
CA ASP A 86 20.66 0.53 -21.26
C ASP A 86 19.75 1.66 -20.74
N SER A 87 18.58 1.34 -20.18
CA SER A 87 17.65 2.34 -19.66
C SER A 87 18.23 3.03 -18.42
N GLU A 88 18.51 4.33 -18.54
CA GLU A 88 18.95 5.15 -17.41
C GLU A 88 17.91 5.19 -16.30
N VAL A 89 16.62 5.22 -16.66
CA VAL A 89 15.51 5.18 -15.70
C VAL A 89 15.53 3.90 -14.89
N GLU A 90 15.69 2.74 -15.53
CA GLU A 90 15.74 1.45 -14.81
C GLU A 90 16.99 1.36 -13.94
N ARG A 91 18.17 1.78 -14.44
CA ARG A 91 19.40 1.80 -13.63
C ARG A 91 19.28 2.71 -12.40
N ALA A 92 18.70 3.90 -12.55
CA ALA A 92 18.48 4.81 -11.44
C ALA A 92 17.49 4.23 -10.42
N MET A 93 16.43 3.59 -10.90
CA MET A 93 15.43 2.93 -10.06
C MET A 93 15.99 1.71 -9.32
N ASP A 94 16.85 0.91 -9.95
CA ASP A 94 17.50 -0.24 -9.34
C ASP A 94 18.53 0.19 -8.29
N ALA A 95 19.27 1.27 -8.55
CA ALA A 95 20.17 1.86 -7.58
C ALA A 95 19.40 2.40 -6.36
N GLU A 96 18.30 3.11 -6.58
CA GLU A 96 17.44 3.60 -5.51
C GLU A 96 16.82 2.46 -4.70
N GLU A 97 16.27 1.43 -5.35
CA GLU A 97 15.67 0.30 -4.65
C GLU A 97 16.70 -0.50 -3.85
N LYS A 98 17.92 -0.66 -4.39
CA LYS A 98 19.03 -1.29 -3.66
C LYS A 98 19.43 -0.50 -2.42
N GLU A 99 19.37 0.83 -2.49
CA GLU A 99 19.77 1.71 -1.38
C GLU A 99 18.71 1.77 -0.28
N TYR A 100 17.44 1.94 -0.64
CA TYR A 100 16.38 2.23 0.34
C TYR A 100 15.40 1.07 0.57
N ASN A 101 15.19 0.20 -0.42
CA ASN A 101 14.26 -0.94 -0.37
C ASN A 101 12.87 -0.52 0.13
N ASP A 102 12.36 0.59 -0.42
CA ASP A 102 11.12 1.24 -0.02
C ASP A 102 10.17 1.53 -1.20
N ILE A 103 10.44 0.98 -2.40
CA ILE A 103 9.60 1.14 -3.58
C ILE A 103 8.71 -0.09 -3.77
N LEU A 104 7.43 0.16 -4.06
CA LEU A 104 6.51 -0.80 -4.64
C LEU A 104 6.40 -0.53 -6.14
N ARG A 105 7.05 -1.39 -6.95
CA ARG A 105 6.93 -1.35 -8.41
C ARG A 105 5.63 -2.01 -8.87
N LEU A 106 4.82 -1.29 -9.63
CA LEU A 106 3.58 -1.79 -10.23
C LEU A 106 3.84 -2.27 -11.65
N ASN A 107 3.13 -3.33 -12.06
CA ASN A 107 3.14 -3.81 -13.45
C ASN A 107 2.20 -2.97 -14.34
N HIS A 108 2.45 -1.65 -14.41
CA HIS A 108 1.74 -0.69 -15.25
C HIS A 108 2.75 0.31 -15.80
N VAL A 109 2.58 0.77 -17.03
CA VAL A 109 3.48 1.76 -17.64
C VAL A 109 3.23 3.13 -17.03
N GLU A 110 4.21 3.66 -16.30
CA GLU A 110 4.09 4.96 -15.64
C GLU A 110 3.76 6.06 -16.67
N GLY A 111 2.80 6.93 -16.33
CA GLY A 111 2.40 8.07 -17.17
C GLY A 111 1.46 7.75 -18.33
N GLN A 112 1.25 6.49 -18.71
CA GLN A 112 0.40 6.14 -19.87
C GLN A 112 -1.10 6.19 -19.55
N ASP A 113 -1.53 5.52 -18.48
CA ASP A 113 -2.96 5.27 -18.22
C ASP A 113 -3.55 6.19 -17.13
N GLY A 114 -2.78 7.21 -16.75
CA GLY A 114 -3.17 8.19 -15.74
C GLY A 114 -3.20 7.69 -14.29
N LEU A 115 -3.44 8.63 -13.38
CA LEU A 115 -3.44 8.39 -11.94
C LEU A 115 -4.53 7.39 -11.46
N PRO A 116 -5.76 7.36 -12.02
CA PRO A 116 -6.79 6.41 -11.56
C PRO A 116 -6.38 4.95 -11.71
N LEU A 117 -5.81 4.56 -12.86
CA LEU A 117 -5.38 3.17 -13.07
C LEU A 117 -4.26 2.81 -12.10
N LYS A 118 -3.30 3.72 -11.90
CA LYS A 118 -2.21 3.53 -10.94
C LYS A 118 -2.73 3.28 -9.51
N ILE A 119 -3.73 4.05 -9.07
CA ILE A 119 -4.35 3.85 -7.75
C ILE A 119 -5.06 2.49 -7.67
N GLN A 120 -5.80 2.10 -8.71
CA GLN A 120 -6.44 0.79 -8.77
C GLN A 120 -5.42 -0.35 -8.70
N MET A 121 -4.33 -0.24 -9.47
CA MET A 121 -3.23 -1.21 -9.47
C MET A 121 -2.55 -1.28 -8.10
N PHE A 122 -2.26 -0.13 -7.48
CA PHE A 122 -1.74 -0.06 -6.11
C PHE A 122 -2.63 -0.82 -5.13
N LEU A 123 -3.93 -0.52 -5.10
CA LEU A 123 -4.86 -1.17 -4.17
C LEU A 123 -4.93 -2.68 -4.42
N SER A 124 -4.93 -3.09 -5.68
CA SER A 124 -4.99 -4.51 -6.08
C SER A 124 -3.73 -5.26 -5.65
N SER A 125 -2.55 -4.69 -5.92
CA SER A 125 -1.25 -5.23 -5.49
C SER A 125 -1.15 -5.27 -3.97
N ALA A 126 -1.52 -4.18 -3.28
CA ALA A 126 -1.42 -4.10 -1.83
C ALA A 126 -2.30 -5.13 -1.14
N LEU A 127 -3.54 -5.32 -1.60
CA LEU A 127 -4.48 -6.34 -1.09
C LEU A 127 -3.99 -7.78 -1.31
N SER A 128 -3.16 -8.00 -2.32
CA SER A 128 -2.62 -9.33 -2.64
C SER A 128 -1.33 -9.62 -1.88
N THR A 129 -0.58 -8.58 -1.53
CA THR A 129 0.74 -8.67 -0.87
C THR A 129 0.64 -8.61 0.64
N TRP A 130 -0.24 -7.78 1.21
CA TRP A 130 -0.32 -7.56 2.64
C TRP A 130 -1.72 -7.85 3.16
N ASP A 131 -1.82 -8.45 4.35
CA ASP A 131 -3.08 -8.52 5.10
C ASP A 131 -3.10 -7.35 6.08
N ALA A 132 -3.92 -6.34 5.82
CA ALA A 132 -3.98 -5.10 6.60
C ALA A 132 -5.41 -4.62 6.84
N ASP A 133 -5.64 -3.95 7.98
CA ASP A 133 -6.95 -3.37 8.30
C ASP A 133 -7.31 -2.17 7.42
N PHE A 134 -6.30 -1.39 7.00
CA PHE A 134 -6.48 -0.21 6.16
C PHE A 134 -5.45 -0.12 5.05
N TYR A 135 -5.85 0.50 3.94
CA TYR A 135 -4.98 0.83 2.80
C TYR A 135 -5.08 2.33 2.56
N VAL A 136 -3.94 3.01 2.59
CA VAL A 136 -3.85 4.47 2.58
C VAL A 136 -3.13 4.91 1.30
N LYS A 137 -3.76 5.80 0.55
CA LYS A 137 -3.14 6.49 -0.59
C LYS A 137 -2.69 7.88 -0.13
N VAL A 138 -1.46 8.24 -0.50
CA VAL A 138 -0.83 9.53 -0.19
C VAL A 138 -0.19 10.08 -1.47
N ASP A 139 -0.13 11.39 -1.64
CA ASP A 139 0.63 12.03 -2.73
C ASP A 139 2.05 12.40 -2.27
N ASP A 140 2.99 12.55 -3.19
CA ASP A 140 4.39 12.85 -2.85
C ASP A 140 4.70 14.33 -2.55
N ASP A 141 3.67 15.19 -2.53
CA ASP A 141 3.74 16.60 -2.13
C ASP A 141 3.04 16.91 -0.81
N VAL A 142 2.70 15.89 -0.03
CA VAL A 142 2.14 16.07 1.32
C VAL A 142 3.11 15.62 2.41
N HIS A 143 2.92 16.18 3.60
CA HIS A 143 3.58 15.74 4.82
C HIS A 143 2.59 14.93 5.67
N VAL A 144 2.95 13.70 6.04
CA VAL A 144 2.08 12.84 6.84
C VAL A 144 2.64 12.62 8.23
N ASN A 145 1.83 12.92 9.24
CA ASN A 145 2.13 12.50 10.61
C ASN A 145 1.69 11.04 10.83
N ILE A 146 2.62 10.10 10.64
CA ILE A 146 2.37 8.65 10.75
C ILE A 146 1.77 8.27 12.12
N GLY A 147 2.22 8.91 13.20
CA GLY A 147 1.73 8.64 14.55
C GLY A 147 0.26 9.02 14.73
N ILE A 148 -0.14 10.19 14.23
CA ILE A 148 -1.54 10.64 14.27
C ILE A 148 -2.41 9.79 13.34
N THR A 149 -1.92 9.48 12.12
CA THR A 149 -2.63 8.58 11.19
C THR A 149 -2.89 7.22 11.83
N ARG A 150 -1.88 6.61 12.45
CA ARG A 150 -2.00 5.37 13.22
C ARG A 150 -3.10 5.47 14.29
N SER A 151 -3.08 6.53 15.10
CA SER A 151 -4.06 6.75 16.17
C SER A 151 -5.49 6.94 15.64
N ILE A 152 -5.67 7.61 14.50
CA ILE A 152 -6.98 7.77 13.86
C ILE A 152 -7.50 6.42 13.37
N LEU A 153 -6.68 5.67 12.63
CA LEU A 153 -7.07 4.38 12.05
C LEU A 153 -7.33 3.32 13.13
N ALA A 154 -6.50 3.27 14.18
CA ALA A 154 -6.70 2.36 15.31
C ALA A 154 -8.08 2.55 15.97
N ARG A 155 -8.55 3.79 16.12
CA ARG A 155 -9.89 4.11 16.66
C ARG A 155 -11.04 3.67 15.75
N HIS A 156 -10.77 3.41 14.48
CA HIS A 156 -11.77 2.99 13.49
C HIS A 156 -11.69 1.50 13.15
N ARG A 157 -10.75 0.75 13.75
CA ARG A 157 -10.45 -0.64 13.41
C ARG A 157 -11.65 -1.59 13.51
N SER A 158 -12.56 -1.35 14.46
CA SER A 158 -13.76 -2.16 14.65
C SER A 158 -14.94 -1.76 13.76
N LYS A 159 -14.86 -0.65 13.03
CA LYS A 159 -15.96 -0.16 12.19
C LYS A 159 -15.85 -0.78 10.79
N PRO A 160 -16.94 -1.35 10.24
CA PRO A 160 -16.92 -1.91 8.90
C PRO A 160 -16.97 -0.81 7.83
N ARG A 161 -16.34 -1.05 6.67
CA ARG A 161 -16.44 -0.22 5.45
C ARG A 161 -16.06 1.26 5.67
N VAL A 162 -15.00 1.49 6.43
CA VAL A 162 -14.49 2.83 6.71
C VAL A 162 -13.76 3.40 5.49
N TYR A 163 -14.14 4.62 5.10
CA TYR A 163 -13.43 5.44 4.13
C TYR A 163 -13.21 6.83 4.76
N ILE A 164 -11.95 7.24 4.94
CA ILE A 164 -11.59 8.46 5.66
C ILE A 164 -10.73 9.34 4.75
N GLY A 165 -11.06 10.62 4.70
CA GLY A 165 -10.32 11.63 3.97
C GLY A 165 -11.00 12.99 4.09
N CYS A 166 -10.39 14.01 3.49
CA CYS A 166 -11.07 15.28 3.26
C CYS A 166 -12.07 15.08 2.10
N MET A 167 -13.32 14.76 2.44
CA MET A 167 -14.37 14.56 1.46
C MET A 167 -14.89 15.91 1.00
N LYS A 168 -14.86 16.17 -0.31
CA LYS A 168 -15.60 17.29 -0.90
C LYS A 168 -17.04 16.85 -1.16
N SER A 169 -17.99 17.64 -0.67
CA SER A 169 -19.41 17.51 -0.98
C SER A 169 -19.80 18.51 -2.07
N GLY A 170 -20.66 18.11 -3.00
CA GLY A 170 -21.18 18.98 -4.05
C GLY A 170 -21.65 18.21 -5.29
N PRO A 171 -22.29 18.89 -6.24
CA PRO A 171 -22.66 18.27 -7.51
C PRO A 171 -21.40 17.82 -8.28
N VAL A 172 -21.43 16.60 -8.81
CA VAL A 172 -20.38 16.08 -9.69
C VAL A 172 -20.60 16.66 -11.08
N ILE A 173 -19.74 17.58 -11.48
CA ILE A 173 -19.73 18.11 -12.85
C ILE A 173 -18.82 17.21 -13.68
N ALA A 174 -19.40 16.50 -14.65
CA ALA A 174 -18.67 15.68 -15.60
C ALA A 174 -18.98 16.14 -17.01
N ASN A 175 -17.96 16.48 -17.79
CA ASN A 175 -18.10 16.58 -19.24
C ASN A 175 -18.18 15.15 -19.78
N LYS A 176 -19.33 14.78 -20.31
CA LYS A 176 -19.51 13.53 -21.06
C LYS A 176 -18.87 13.64 -22.43
#